data_AF-A0A0P4UTL9-F1
#
_entry.id   AF-A0A0P4UTL9-F1
#
_cell.length_a   1.000
_cell.length_b   1.000
_cell.length_c   1.000
_cell.angle_alpha   90.00
_cell.angle_beta   90.00
_cell.angle_gamma   90.00
#
_symmetry.space_group_name_H-M   'P 1'
#
loop_
_entity.id
_entity.type
_entity.pdbx_description
1 polymer ?
#
loop_
_entity_poly.entity_id
_entity_poly.type
_entity_poly.pdbx_seq_one_letter_code
_entity_poly.pdbx_strand_id
1 'polypeptide(L)'
;MESTNLLTLPDDRQLAYAEYGDPNGHPVFYFHGGGTSRLEPLLLGDDVFIRLGLRLIAPDQVFSVAVSSLNEIDAAIAKALLSE
;
A
#
# COMPACT_ATOMS: atom_id res chain seq x y z
N MET A 1 -10.52 -7.38 -0.54
CA MET A 1 -11.30 -6.67 0.49
C MET A 1 -10.29 -5.97 1.38
N GLU A 2 -10.40 -4.65 1.60
CA GLU A 2 -9.40 -3.98 2.43
C GLU A 2 -9.57 -4.38 3.90
N SER A 3 -8.45 -4.50 4.61
CA SER A 3 -8.46 -4.61 6.07
C SER A 3 -7.68 -3.45 6.66
N THR A 4 -8.35 -2.66 7.52
CA THR A 4 -7.67 -1.62 8.31
C THR A 4 -7.16 -2.24 9.62
N ASN A 5 -5.88 -2.00 9.91
CA ASN A 5 -5.19 -2.51 11.08
C ASN A 5 -4.50 -1.36 11.83
N LEU A 6 -4.21 -1.59 13.11
CA LEU A 6 -3.51 -0.65 13.98
C LEU A 6 -2.27 -1.34 14.56
N LEU A 7 -1.14 -0.62 14.59
CA LEU A 7 0.09 -1.03 15.23
C LEU A 7 0.49 -0.01 16.29
N THR A 8 0.61 -0.45 17.55
CA THR A 8 1.15 0.38 18.62
C THR A 8 2.67 0.45 18.49
N LEU A 9 3.20 1.66 18.34
CA LEU A 9 4.63 1.93 18.28
C LEU A 9 5.24 1.97 19.69
N PRO A 10 6.57 1.85 19.84
CA PRO A 10 7.24 1.89 21.15
C PRO A 10 7.02 3.19 21.96
N ASP A 11 6.55 4.25 21.32
CA ASP A 11 6.22 5.54 21.92
C ASP A 11 4.70 5.74 22.15
N ASP A 12 3.95 4.63 22.19
CA ASP A 12 2.50 4.54 22.41
C ASP A 12 1.61 5.17 21.32
N ARG A 13 2.20 5.67 20.23
CA ARG A 13 1.42 6.12 19.08
C ARG A 13 0.81 4.94 18.33
N GLN A 14 -0.37 5.17 17.76
CA GLN A 14 -1.03 4.20 16.87
C GLN A 14 -0.70 4.52 15.42
N LEU A 15 -0.09 3.56 14.72
CA LEU A 15 0.08 3.59 13.27
C LEU A 15 -1.08 2.83 12.62
N ALA A 16 -1.94 3.54 11.88
CA ALA A 16 -2.94 2.90 11.05
C ALA A 16 -2.32 2.44 9.73
N TYR A 17 -2.73 1.26 9.25
CA TYR A 17 -2.37 0.78 7.92
C TYR A 17 -3.51 -0.02 7.31
N ALA A 18 -3.55 -0.09 5.99
CA ALA A 18 -4.49 -0.91 5.24
C ALA A 18 -3.75 -1.98 4.44
N GLU A 19 -4.35 -3.16 4.33
CA GLU A 19 -3.86 -4.22 3.47
C GLU A 19 -4.78 -4.47 2.28
N TYR A 20 -4.16 -4.75 1.12
CA TYR A 20 -4.82 -5.02 -0.16
C TYR A 20 -4.17 -6.23 -0.85
N GLY A 21 -4.91 -6.87 -1.75
CA GLY A 21 -4.44 -7.97 -2.57
C GLY A 21 -4.55 -9.33 -1.90
N ASP A 22 -3.63 -10.24 -2.28
CA ASP A 22 -3.55 -11.59 -1.72
C ASP A 22 -2.81 -11.55 -0.38
N PRO A 23 -3.43 -11.95 0.76
CA PRO A 23 -2.74 -12.03 2.06
C PRO A 23 -1.51 -12.97 2.07
N ASN A 24 -1.42 -13.88 1.11
CA ASN A 24 -0.28 -14.79 0.93
C ASN A 24 0.66 -14.35 -0.22
N GLY A 25 0.38 -13.21 -0.85
CA GLY A 25 1.20 -12.63 -1.91
C GLY A 25 2.51 -12.04 -1.41
N HIS A 26 3.33 -11.57 -2.34
CA HIS A 26 4.59 -10.89 -2.03
C HIS A 26 4.31 -9.57 -1.28
N PRO A 27 4.85 -9.35 -0.07
CA PRO A 27 4.57 -8.16 0.72
C PRO A 27 5.25 -6.93 0.15
N VAL A 28 4.48 -5.86 -0.03
CA VAL A 28 4.94 -4.61 -0.63
C VAL A 28 4.41 -3.42 0.17
N PHE A 29 5.30 -2.53 0.61
CA PHE A 29 4.90 -1.30 1.30
C PHE A 29 4.59 -0.18 0.30
N TYR A 30 3.40 0.39 0.39
CA TYR A 30 2.97 1.51 -0.43
C TYR A 30 2.91 2.80 0.40
N PHE A 31 3.65 3.83 -0.02
CA PHE A 31 3.65 5.14 0.62
C PHE A 31 2.89 6.13 -0.23
N HIS A 32 1.74 6.56 0.27
CA HIS A 32 0.82 7.46 -0.40
C HIS A 32 1.40 8.88 -0.55
N GLY A 33 0.90 9.64 -1.52
CA GLY A 33 1.28 11.04 -1.74
C GLY A 33 0.81 12.01 -0.64
N GLY A 34 1.27 13.26 -0.72
CA GLY A 34 0.76 14.34 0.14
C GLY A 34 -0.71 14.63 -0.15
N GLY A 35 -1.55 14.65 0.89
CA GLY A 35 -3.00 14.90 0.77
C GLY A 35 -3.84 13.65 0.48
N THR A 36 -3.21 12.48 0.36
CA THR A 36 -3.88 11.18 0.28
C THR A 36 -3.68 10.40 1.59
N SER A 37 -4.09 9.13 1.64
CA SER A 37 -4.03 8.28 2.84
C SER A 37 -3.77 6.83 2.43
N ARG A 38 -3.74 5.93 3.41
CA ARG A 38 -3.70 4.47 3.19
C ARG A 38 -4.75 3.94 2.22
N LEU A 39 -5.82 4.70 1.96
CA LEU A 39 -6.93 4.33 1.08
C LEU A 39 -6.66 4.60 -0.41
N GLU A 40 -5.58 5.30 -0.77
CA GLU A 40 -5.23 5.60 -2.17
C GLU A 40 -5.17 4.35 -3.10
N PRO A 41 -4.67 3.18 -2.66
CA PRO A 41 -4.69 1.96 -3.48
C PRO A 41 -6.08 1.49 -3.92
N LEU A 42 -7.16 1.90 -3.24
CA LEU A 42 -8.53 1.56 -3.66
C LEU A 42 -8.87 2.11 -5.05
N LEU A 43 -8.19 3.16 -5.51
CA LEU A 43 -8.39 3.73 -6.86
C LEU A 43 -8.01 2.75 -7.98
N LEU A 44 -7.13 1.78 -7.69
CA LEU A 44 -6.66 0.77 -8.64
C LEU A 44 -7.51 -0.51 -8.62
N GLY A 45 -8.24 -0.74 -7.53
CA GLY A 45 -9.00 -1.97 -7.30
C GLY A 45 -8.13 -3.13 -6.82
N ASP A 46 -8.71 -3.93 -5.91
CA ASP A 46 -8.01 -5.04 -5.25
C ASP A 46 -7.58 -6.16 -6.22
N ASP A 47 -8.36 -6.37 -7.28
CA ASP A 47 -8.13 -7.40 -8.29
C ASP A 47 -6.78 -7.24 -9.01
N VAL A 48 -6.30 -6.00 -9.16
CA VAL A 48 -4.99 -5.73 -9.77
C VAL A 48 -3.88 -6.34 -8.91
N PHE A 49 -3.93 -6.12 -7.60
CA PHE A 49 -2.92 -6.64 -6.67
C PHE A 49 -2.99 -8.17 -6.54
N ILE A 50 -4.20 -8.74 -6.54
CA ILE A 50 -4.40 -10.20 -6.55
C ILE A 50 -3.79 -10.82 -7.81
N ARG A 51 -4.05 -10.26 -9.00
CA ARG A 51 -3.49 -10.75 -10.27
C ARG A 51 -1.98 -10.70 -10.31
N LEU A 52 -1.37 -9.72 -9.64
CA LEU A 52 0.07 -9.58 -9.52
C LEU A 52 0.67 -10.45 -8.39
N GLY A 53 -0.16 -11.14 -7.60
CA GLY A 53 0.29 -11.94 -6.46
C GLY A 53 0.91 -11.09 -5.35
N LEU A 54 0.37 -9.89 -5.12
CA LEU A 54 0.90 -8.92 -4.16
C LEU A 54 0.03 -8.84 -2.90
N ARG A 55 0.69 -8.65 -1.77
CA ARG A 55 0.11 -8.19 -0.49
C ARG A 55 0.55 -6.75 -0.27
N LEU A 56 -0.27 -5.79 -0.66
CA LEU A 56 0.05 -4.38 -0.49
C LEU A 56 -0.24 -3.95 0.95
N ILE A 57 0.69 -3.26 1.59
CA ILE A 57 0.59 -2.74 2.96
C ILE A 57 0.78 -1.22 2.90
N ALA A 58 -0.30 -0.46 3.12
CA ALA A 58 -0.32 0.99 3.01
C ALA A 58 -0.49 1.63 4.41
N PRO A 59 0.57 2.11 5.07
CA PRO A 59 0.45 2.86 6.31
C PRO A 59 -0.05 4.29 6.08
N ASP A 60 -0.84 4.82 7.02
CA ASP A 60 -1.11 6.26 7.12
C ASP A 60 0.16 6.96 7.60
N GLN A 61 0.59 8.01 6.88
CA GLN A 61 1.78 8.76 7.26
C GLN A 61 1.53 9.63 8.49
N VAL A 62 2.22 9.33 9.59
CA VAL A 62 2.41 10.24 10.72
C VAL A 62 3.81 10.82 10.62
N PHE A 63 3.94 11.98 9.93
CA PHE A 63 5.18 12.75 9.72
C PHE A 63 6.47 11.88 9.59
N SER A 64 6.69 11.28 8.43
CA SER A 64 7.97 10.64 8.10
C SER A 64 8.43 11.07 6.72
N VAL A 65 9.66 11.55 6.62
CA VAL A 65 10.35 11.82 5.34
C VAL A 65 10.63 10.46 4.70
N ALA A 66 9.83 10.07 3.71
CA ALA A 66 9.98 8.81 3.01
C ALA A 66 11.31 8.79 2.23
N VAL A 67 12.15 7.78 2.49
CA VAL A 67 13.32 7.48 1.67
C VAL A 67 13.12 6.11 1.03
N SER A 68 12.81 6.15 -0.28
CA SER A 68 13.00 5.12 -1.31
C SER A 68 12.36 3.73 -1.15
N SER A 69 11.36 3.44 -1.99
CA SER A 69 11.22 2.21 -2.83
C SER A 69 10.13 2.38 -3.92
N LEU A 70 10.03 3.57 -4.52
CA LEU A 70 8.93 3.92 -5.44
C LEU A 70 9.07 3.26 -6.84
N ASN A 71 10.29 2.95 -7.27
CA ASN A 71 10.53 2.66 -8.70
C ASN A 71 9.97 1.32 -9.20
N GLU A 72 9.89 0.28 -8.37
CA GLU A 72 9.46 -1.06 -8.82
C GLU A 72 7.94 -1.24 -8.77
N ILE A 73 7.28 -0.63 -7.78
CA ILE A 73 5.83 -0.69 -7.59
C ILE A 73 5.11 0.15 -8.64
N ASP A 74 5.59 1.37 -8.89
CA ASP A 74 5.03 2.25 -9.93
C ASP A 74 5.14 1.60 -11.31
N ALA A 75 6.25 0.89 -11.59
CA ALA A 75 6.42 0.16 -12.83
C ALA A 75 5.45 -1.04 -12.95
N ALA A 76 5.25 -1.79 -11.86
CA ALA A 76 4.31 -2.92 -11.83
C ALA A 76 2.85 -2.46 -11.98
N ILE A 77 2.47 -1.40 -11.28
CA ILE A 77 1.14 -0.77 -11.37
C ILE A 77 0.93 -0.14 -12.74
N ALA A 78 1.90 0.64 -13.25
CA ALA A 78 1.81 1.23 -14.58
C ALA A 78 1.69 0.15 -15.66
N LYS A 79 2.44 -0.94 -15.56
CA LYS A 79 2.32 -2.07 -16.50
C LYS A 79 0.95 -2.75 -16.41
N ALA A 80 0.36 -2.88 -15.22
CA ALA A 80 -0.99 -3.42 -15.06
C ALA A 80 -2.06 -2.48 -15.64
N LEU A 81 -1.95 -1.17 -15.43
CA LEU A 81 -2.87 -0.15 -15.95
C LEU A 81 -2.75 0.07 -17.46
N LEU A 82 -1.57 -0.13 -18.04
CA LEU A 82 -1.31 0.02 -19.48
C LEU A 82 -1.53 -1.26 -20.29
N SER A 83 -2.01 -2.34 -19.66
CA SER A 83 -2.23 -3.64 -20.30
C SER A 83 -3.66 -3.91 -20.78
N GLU A 84 -4.42 -2.85 -21.06
CA GLU A 84 -5.64 -2.93 -21.89
C GLU A 84 -5.31 -3.08 -23.38
#